data_AF-A0A5S3Y9E1-F1
#
_entry.id   AF-A0A5S3Y9E1-F1
#
_cell.length_a   1.000
_cell.length_b   1.000
_cell.length_c   1.000
_cell.angle_alpha   90.00
_cell.angle_beta   90.00
_cell.angle_gamma   90.00
#
_symmetry.space_group_name_H-M   'P 1'
#
loop_
_entity.id
_entity.type
_entity.pdbx_description
1 polymer ?
#
loop_
_entity_poly.entity_id
_entity_poly.type
_entity_poly.pdbx_seq_one_letter_code
_entity_poly.pdbx_strand_id
1 'polypeptide(L)' 'SNIVAVKEATEDTRRITELQSAFGDRFIIFGGVDDIALESLMLGATGWISGLTNVFPKESVAIYELARQGR' A
#
# COMPACT_ATOMS: atom_id res chain seq x y z
N SER A 1 14.61 -15.24 8.58
CA SER A 1 13.93 -14.28 9.48
C SER A 1 12.45 -14.28 9.14
N ASN A 2 11.55 -14.32 10.13
CA ASN A 2 10.15 -14.67 9.92
C ASN A 2 9.20 -13.48 9.73
N ILE A 3 9.58 -12.28 10.20
CA ILE A 3 8.82 -11.05 9.97
C ILE A 3 9.30 -10.43 8.67
N VAL A 4 8.44 -10.31 7.66
CA VAL A 4 8.84 -9.95 6.29
C VAL A 4 8.06 -8.78 5.70
N ALA A 5 7.00 -8.33 6.35
CA ALA A 5 6.12 -7.30 5.82
C ALA A 5 5.52 -6.43 6.92
N VAL A 6 5.06 -5.24 6.51
CA VAL A 6 4.31 -4.29 7.34
C VAL A 6 3.02 -3.95 6.62
N LYS A 7 1.88 -3.99 7.33
CA LYS A 7 0.65 -3.31 6.92
C LYS A 7 0.61 -1.96 7.64
N GLU A 8 0.88 -0.89 6.91
CA GLU A 8 0.77 0.48 7.39
C GLU A 8 -0.71 0.90 7.32
N ALA A 9 -1.27 1.41 8.42
CA ALA A 9 -2.68 1.76 8.51
C ALA A 9 -2.94 3.01 9.38
N THR A 10 -1.96 3.94 9.48
CA THR A 10 -2.10 5.16 10.30
C THR A 10 -2.73 6.33 9.56
N GLU A 11 -3.10 6.18 8.28
CA GLU A 11 -3.62 7.26 7.42
C GLU A 11 -2.58 8.36 7.08
N ASP A 12 -1.36 8.21 7.58
CA ASP A 12 -0.24 9.11 7.31
C ASP A 12 0.66 8.53 6.21
N THR A 13 0.46 9.02 4.99
CA THR A 13 1.18 8.54 3.80
C THR A 13 2.71 8.72 3.90
N ARG A 14 3.21 9.63 4.74
CA ARG A 14 4.66 9.81 4.97
C ARG A 14 5.29 8.56 5.58
N ARG A 15 4.52 7.77 6.33
CA ARG A 15 4.99 6.52 6.95
C ARG A 15 5.49 5.51 5.91
N ILE A 16 4.92 5.51 4.70
CA ILE A 16 5.36 4.61 3.63
C ILE A 16 6.83 4.89 3.27
N THR A 17 7.16 6.15 2.98
CA THR A 17 8.52 6.53 2.59
C THR A 17 9.49 6.54 3.77
N GLU A 18 9.03 6.84 4.99
CA GLU A 18 9.84 6.70 6.21
C GLU A 18 10.23 5.25 6.47
N LEU A 19 9.30 4.29 6.31
CA LEU A 19 9.58 2.86 6.47
C LEU A 19 10.58 2.38 5.42
N GLN A 20 10.42 2.79 4.15
CA GLN A 20 11.39 2.49 3.10
C GLN A 20 12.76 3.09 3.41
N SER A 21 12.82 4.35 3.86
CA SER A 21 14.08 5.04 4.17
C SER A 21 14.81 4.41 5.36
N ALA A 22 14.07 3.97 6.37
CA ALA A 22 14.64 3.39 7.59
C ALA A 22 15.10 1.94 7.41
N PHE A 23 14.42 1.16 6.56
CA PHE A 23 14.62 -0.29 6.48
C PHE A 23 15.06 -0.79 5.10
N GLY A 24 15.11 0.06 4.07
CA GLY A 24 15.37 -0.35 2.69
C GLY A 24 14.42 -1.46 2.25
N ASP A 25 14.97 -2.46 1.56
CA ASP A 25 14.20 -3.61 1.04
C ASP A 25 13.93 -4.69 2.10
N ARG A 26 14.15 -4.41 3.39
CA ARG A 26 13.98 -5.42 4.45
C ARG A 26 12.53 -5.88 4.59
N PHE A 27 11.57 -4.99 4.37
CA PHE A 27 10.15 -5.28 4.53
C PHE A 27 9.37 -4.98 3.26
N ILE A 28 8.42 -5.86 2.94
CA ILE A 28 7.36 -5.55 1.98
C ILE A 28 6.36 -4.64 2.69
N ILE A 29 6.11 -3.45 2.15
CA ILE A 29 5.23 -2.46 2.76
C ILE A 29 3.90 -2.48 2.03
N PHE A 30 2.81 -2.72 2.75
CA PHE A 30 1.44 -2.65 2.26
C PHE A 30 0.71 -1.46 2.88
N GLY A 31 -0.08 -0.75 2.07
CA GLY A 31 -1.06 0.22 2.57
C GLY A 31 -2.30 -0.50 3.12
N GLY A 32 -2.94 0.10 4.12
CA GLY A 32 -4.01 -0.52 4.88
C GLY A 32 -5.23 0.37 5.12
N VAL A 33 -5.23 1.59 4.58
CA VAL A 33 -6.35 2.53 4.66
C VAL A 33 -6.87 2.80 3.24
N ASP A 34 -8.19 2.73 3.07
CA ASP A 34 -8.81 2.61 1.74
C ASP A 34 -8.90 3.94 0.98
N ASP A 35 -9.08 5.06 1.69
CA ASP A 35 -9.23 6.41 1.11
C ASP A 35 -7.90 7.05 0.68
N ILE A 36 -6.77 6.55 1.19
CA ILE A 36 -5.41 6.94 0.80
C ILE A 36 -4.66 5.82 0.06
N ALA A 37 -5.39 4.85 -0.50
CA ALA A 37 -4.80 3.67 -1.14
C ALA A 37 -3.94 4.04 -2.36
N LEU A 38 -4.41 4.98 -3.19
CA LEU A 38 -3.69 5.40 -4.40
C LEU A 38 -2.38 6.10 -4.03
N GLU A 39 -2.43 7.05 -3.09
CA GLU A 39 -1.28 7.79 -2.59
C GLU A 39 -0.24 6.83 -2.00
N SER A 40 -0.69 5.84 -1.23
CA SER A 40 0.18 4.81 -0.65
C SER A 40 0.91 4.01 -1.74
N LEU A 41 0.20 3.61 -2.81
CA LEU A 41 0.79 2.93 -3.95
C LEU A 41 1.79 3.82 -4.70
N MET A 42 1.47 5.09 -4.91
CA MET A 42 2.36 6.06 -5.57
C MET A 42 3.64 6.33 -4.77
N LEU A 43 3.58 6.24 -3.44
CA LEU A 43 4.73 6.37 -2.55
C LEU A 43 5.52 5.06 -2.39
N GLY A 44 5.15 4.01 -3.14
CA GLY A 44 5.89 2.77 -3.23
C GLY A 44 5.45 1.68 -2.26
N ALA A 45 4.24 1.75 -1.69
CA ALA A 45 3.62 0.57 -1.12
C ALA A 45 3.49 -0.52 -2.21
N THR A 46 3.84 -1.77 -1.88
CA THR A 46 3.81 -2.91 -2.79
C THR A 46 2.38 -3.31 -3.17
N GLY A 47 1.44 -3.06 -2.27
CA GLY A 47 0.03 -3.37 -2.46
C GLY A 47 -0.82 -2.77 -1.35
N TRP A 48 -2.10 -3.15 -1.37
CA TRP A 48 -3.13 -2.59 -0.52
C TRP A 48 -3.97 -3.70 0.10
N ILE A 49 -3.98 -3.77 1.43
CA ILE A 49 -4.78 -4.72 2.22
C ILE A 49 -6.05 -4.01 2.66
N SER A 50 -7.10 -4.18 1.86
CA SER A 50 -8.31 -3.35 1.87
C SER A 50 -9.51 -3.98 2.57
N GLY A 51 -10.30 -3.15 3.25
CA GLY A 51 -11.67 -3.46 3.64
C GLY A 51 -12.66 -3.27 2.49
N LEU A 52 -12.51 -2.17 1.74
CA LEU A 52 -13.31 -1.78 0.56
C LEU A 52 -13.42 -2.90 -0.48
N THR A 53 -12.35 -3.67 -0.70
CA THR A 53 -12.32 -4.80 -1.65
C THR A 53 -13.36 -5.89 -1.36
N ASN A 54 -13.89 -5.99 -0.13
CA ASN A 54 -15.01 -6.90 0.16
C ASN A 54 -16.30 -6.49 -0.56
N VAL A 55 -16.49 -5.20 -0.84
CA VAL A 55 -17.70 -4.64 -1.47
C VAL A 55 -17.45 -4.30 -2.94
N PHE A 56 -16.27 -3.77 -3.26
CA PHE A 56 -15.90 -3.31 -4.60
C PHE A 56 -14.62 -4.00 -5.12
N PRO A 57 -14.61 -5.34 -5.25
CA PRO A 57 -13.39 -6.07 -5.59
C PRO A 57 -12.82 -5.73 -6.97
N LYS A 58 -13.69 -5.49 -7.96
CA LYS A 58 -13.27 -5.22 -9.35
C LYS A 58 -12.67 -3.82 -9.46
N GLU A 59 -13.29 -2.86 -8.80
CA GLU A 59 -12.89 -1.46 -8.77
C GLU A 59 -11.56 -1.31 -8.01
N SER A 60 -11.42 -1.96 -6.85
CA SER A 60 -10.17 -1.96 -6.08
C SER A 60 -9.01 -2.53 -6.89
N VAL A 61 -9.22 -3.64 -7.60
CA VAL A 61 -8.20 -4.23 -8.49
C VAL A 61 -7.91 -3.31 -9.67
N ALA A 62 -8.92 -2.66 -10.26
CA ALA A 62 -8.72 -1.71 -11.35
C ALA A 62 -7.84 -0.53 -10.93
N ILE A 63 -8.07 0.04 -9.74
CA ILE A 63 -7.22 1.10 -9.17
C ILE A 63 -5.79 0.61 -9.02
N TYR A 64 -5.59 -0.58 -8.44
CA TYR A 64 -4.25 -1.15 -8.26
C TYR A 64 -3.50 -1.33 -9.58
N GLU A 65 -4.15 -1.91 -10.59
CA GLU A 65 -3.54 -2.16 -11.90
C GLU A 65 -3.23 -0.87 -12.66
N LEU A 66 -4.12 0.13 -12.61
CA LEU A 66 -3.88 1.43 -13.22
C LEU A 66 -2.73 2.17 -12.53
N ALA A 67 -2.70 2.15 -11.20
CA ALA A 67 -1.59 2.70 -10.41
C ALA A 67 -0.25 2.06 -10.79
N ARG A 68 -0.18 0.74 -10.95
CA ARG A 68 1.03 0.03 -11.40
C ARG A 68 1.48 0.40 -12.82
N GLN A 69 0.56 0.89 -13.64
CA GLN A 69 0.83 1.36 -15.00
C GLN A 69 1.17 2.86 -15.05
N GLY A 70 1.13 3.56 -13.91
CA GLY A 70 1.32 5.01 -13.84
C GLY A 70 0.18 5.80 -14.48
N ARG A 71 -1.05 5.27 -14.42
CA ARG A 71 -2.25 5.84 -15.03
C ARG A 71 -3.28 6.29 -14.02
#